data_AF-A0A4U9UFW2-F1
#
_entry.id   AF-A0A4U9UFW2-F1
#
_cell.length_a   1.000
_cell.length_b   1.000
_cell.length_c   1.000
_cell.angle_alpha   90.00
_cell.angle_beta   90.00
_cell.angle_gamma   90.00
#
_symmetry.space_group_name_H-M   'P 1'
#
loop_
_entity.id
_entity.type
_entity.pdbx_description
1 polymer ?
#
loop_
_entity_poly.entity_id
_entity_poly.type
_entity_poly.pdbx_seq_one_letter_code
_entity_poly.pdbx_strand_id
1 'polypeptide(L)'
;MIDEYRFDLVILLENNTPWVADGLRSLGSPVDRKAFQYLLEEMLHANNIEYVHVESSDYEERFLRCVELVQQLLAADASRLVKF
;
A
#
# COMPACT_ATOMS: atom_id res chain seq x y z
N MET A 1 9.44 -26.30 -1.76
CA MET A 1 10.18 -25.10 -1.35
C MET A 1 9.20 -23.97 -1.56
N ILE A 2 8.74 -23.35 -0.47
CA ILE A 2 7.73 -22.28 -0.58
C ILE A 2 8.45 -21.11 -1.26
N ASP A 3 7.96 -20.68 -2.42
CA ASP A 3 8.34 -19.41 -3.00
C ASP A 3 7.95 -18.32 -1.99
N GLU A 4 8.94 -17.71 -1.35
CA GLU A 4 8.74 -16.50 -0.57
C GLU A 4 8.17 -15.44 -1.51
N TYR A 5 6.94 -15.00 -1.24
CA TYR A 5 6.29 -13.95 -2.02
C TYR A 5 7.11 -12.67 -1.90
N ARG A 6 7.81 -12.30 -2.97
CA ARG A 6 8.49 -11.02 -3.06
C ARG A 6 7.55 -9.99 -3.67
N PHE A 7 7.38 -8.87 -2.98
CA PHE A 7 6.61 -7.73 -3.48
C PHE A 7 7.57 -6.71 -4.09
N ASP A 8 7.30 -6.27 -5.32
CA ASP A 8 8.07 -5.18 -5.97
C ASP A 8 7.62 -3.79 -5.52
N LEU A 9 6.38 -3.68 -5.04
CA LEU A 9 5.80 -2.45 -4.53
C LEU A 9 4.72 -2.79 -3.51
N VAL A 10 4.85 -2.24 -2.31
CA VAL A 10 3.83 -2.27 -1.27
C VAL A 10 3.36 -0.85 -1.02
N ILE A 11 2.06 -0.62 -1.18
CA ILE A 11 1.43 0.68 -0.95
C ILE A 11 0.52 0.57 0.28
N LEU A 12 0.87 1.29 1.34
CA LEU A 12 0.04 1.40 2.54
C LEU A 12 -0.86 2.62 2.40
N LEU A 13 -2.16 2.44 2.56
CA LEU A 13 -3.15 3.51 2.41
C LEU A 13 -3.66 3.93 3.78
N GLU A 14 -3.54 5.21 4.10
CA GLU A 14 -4.02 5.76 5.37
C GLU A 14 -5.56 5.62 5.50
N ASN A 15 -6.03 5.50 6.73
CA ASN A 15 -7.45 5.27 7.04
C ASN A 15 -8.21 6.58 7.27
N ASN A 16 -8.05 7.55 6.36
CA ASN A 16 -8.59 8.91 6.48
C ASN A 16 -9.67 9.26 5.43
N THR A 17 -9.92 8.40 4.44
CA THR A 17 -10.97 8.63 3.43
C THR A 17 -12.37 8.29 3.94
N PRO A 18 -13.39 9.14 3.73
CA PRO A 18 -14.78 8.80 3.99
C PRO A 18 -15.25 7.64 3.08
N TRP A 19 -15.77 6.59 3.71
CA TRP A 19 -16.57 5.48 3.16
C TRP A 19 -16.48 5.13 1.65
N VAL A 20 -15.92 3.95 1.35
CA VAL A 20 -16.29 3.15 0.16
C VAL A 20 -16.62 1.74 0.67
N ALA A 21 -17.75 1.17 0.24
CA ALA A 21 -18.26 -0.11 0.71
C ALA A 21 -17.42 -1.29 0.18
N ASP A 22 -16.26 -1.54 0.79
CA ASP A 22 -15.29 -2.57 0.37
C ASP A 22 -15.47 -3.94 1.07
N GLY A 23 -16.58 -4.13 1.80
CA GLY A 23 -16.99 -5.44 2.36
C GLY A 23 -16.12 -6.01 3.49
N LEU A 24 -14.95 -5.42 3.76
CA LEU A 24 -14.02 -5.81 4.82
C LEU A 24 -14.25 -5.06 6.14
N ARG A 25 -15.12 -4.04 6.14
CA ARG A 25 -15.32 -3.09 7.26
C ARG A 25 -16.42 -3.47 8.26
N SER A 26 -16.71 -4.76 8.44
CA SER A 26 -17.53 -5.25 9.57
C SER A 26 -16.83 -5.11 10.93
N LEU A 27 -15.55 -4.71 10.93
CA LEU A 27 -14.69 -4.65 12.11
C LEU A 27 -14.27 -3.20 12.38
N GLY A 28 -14.90 -2.57 13.37
CA GLY A 28 -14.19 -1.64 14.24
C GLY A 28 -14.58 -0.16 14.21
N SER A 29 -14.61 0.40 15.41
CA SER A 29 -14.64 1.82 15.73
C SER A 29 -13.43 2.57 15.14
N PRO A 30 -13.42 3.91 15.11
CA PRO A 30 -12.23 4.67 14.71
C PRO A 30 -10.95 4.32 15.48
N VAL A 31 -11.08 3.83 16.71
CA VAL A 31 -9.95 3.38 17.55
C VAL A 31 -9.38 2.08 17.02
N ASP A 32 -10.24 1.11 16.70
CA ASP A 32 -9.83 -0.20 16.17
C ASP A 32 -9.14 -0.06 14.81
N ARG A 33 -9.56 0.92 14.01
CA ARG A 33 -8.93 1.26 12.73
C ARG A 33 -7.50 1.74 12.87
N LYS A 34 -7.24 2.59 13.86
CA LYS A 34 -5.88 3.05 14.16
C LYS A 34 -5.02 1.91 14.68
N ALA A 35 -5.55 1.10 15.60
CA ALA A 35 -4.84 -0.07 16.11
C ALA A 35 -4.46 -1.06 14.98
N PHE A 36 -5.37 -1.28 14.02
CA PHE A 36 -5.09 -2.10 12.86
C PHE A 36 -4.02 -1.50 11.94
N GLN A 37 -4.05 -0.18 11.70
CA GLN A 37 -3.03 0.52 10.92
C GLN A 37 -1.64 0.33 11.55
N TYR A 38 -1.53 0.55 12.87
CA TYR A 38 -0.26 0.35 13.58
C TYR A 38 0.22 -1.10 13.51
N LEU A 39 -0.69 -2.07 13.63
CA LEU A 39 -0.34 -3.48 13.50
C LEU A 39 0.20 -3.81 12.11
N LEU A 40 -0.39 -3.26 11.05
CA LEU A 40 0.11 -3.45 9.68
C LEU A 40 1.52 -2.87 9.51
N GLU A 41 1.75 -1.66 9.99
CA GLU A 41 3.08 -1.01 9.95
C GLU A 41 4.12 -1.84 10.71
N GLU A 42 3.79 -2.27 11.94
CA GLU A 42 4.66 -3.15 12.73
C GLU A 42 5.00 -4.44 12.00
N MET A 43 4.03 -5.08 11.35
CA MET A 43 4.25 -6.28 10.57
C MET A 43 5.15 -6.03 9.36
N LEU A 44 4.95 -4.93 8.63
CA LEU A 44 5.81 -4.56 7.49
C LEU A 44 7.26 -4.32 7.96
N HIS A 45 7.44 -3.56 9.04
CA HIS A 45 8.74 -3.30 9.64
C HIS A 45 9.43 -4.57 10.14
N ALA A 46 8.71 -5.43 10.87
CA ALA A 46 9.25 -6.67 11.41
C ALA A 46 9.68 -7.68 10.33
N ASN A 47 9.10 -7.59 9.14
CA ASN A 47 9.46 -8.44 8.00
C ASN A 47 10.39 -7.73 6.99
N ASN A 48 10.95 -6.56 7.34
CA ASN A 48 11.82 -5.75 6.47
C ASN A 48 11.21 -5.48 5.09
N ILE A 49 9.88 -5.30 5.02
CA ILE A 49 9.16 -4.99 3.79
C ILE A 49 9.16 -3.48 3.60
N GLU A 50 9.80 -3.00 2.54
CA GLU A 50 9.73 -1.60 2.14
C GLU A 50 8.32 -1.29 1.60
N TYR A 51 7.76 -0.17 2.04
CA TYR A 51 6.44 0.28 1.63
C TYR A 51 6.39 1.79 1.44
N VAL A 52 5.44 2.25 0.63
CA VAL A 52 5.14 3.66 0.45
C VAL A 52 3.84 3.97 1.16
N HIS A 53 3.88 4.90 2.13
CA HIS A 53 2.69 5.36 2.83
C HIS A 53 2.00 6.49 2.04
N VAL A 54 0.71 6.33 1.76
CA VAL A 54 -0.12 7.35 1.09
C VAL A 54 -1.12 7.91 2.10
N GLU A 55 -0.84 9.13 2.54
CA GLU A 55 -1.56 9.81 3.62
C GLU A 55 -2.65 10.77 3.13
N SER A 56 -2.88 10.91 1.82
CA SER A 56 -3.94 11.82 1.33
C SER A 56 -5.33 11.33 1.75
N SER A 57 -6.17 12.25 2.23
CA SER A 57 -7.56 11.97 2.60
C SER A 57 -8.54 12.06 1.42
N ASP A 58 -8.07 12.55 0.27
CA ASP A 58 -8.87 12.62 -0.95
C ASP A 58 -8.72 11.34 -1.78
N TYR A 59 -9.85 10.81 -2.24
CA TYR A 59 -9.86 9.54 -2.98
C TYR A 59 -9.19 9.67 -4.36
N GLU A 60 -9.42 10.78 -5.06
CA GLU A 60 -8.87 11.01 -6.39
C GLU A 60 -7.35 11.21 -6.32
N GLU A 61 -6.88 12.02 -5.36
CA GLU A 61 -5.45 12.19 -5.11
C GLU A 61 -4.75 10.88 -4.77
N ARG A 62 -5.35 10.04 -3.91
CA ARG A 62 -4.84 8.71 -3.60
C ARG A 62 -4.77 7.82 -4.84
N PHE A 63 -5.84 7.80 -5.62
CA PHE A 63 -5.90 6.99 -6.83
C PHE A 63 -4.79 7.40 -7.81
N LEU A 64 -4.67 8.70 -8.09
CA LEU A 64 -3.63 9.23 -8.97
C LEU A 64 -2.22 8.93 -8.42
N ARG A 65 -2.02 9.05 -7.10
CA ARG A 65 -0.74 8.70 -6.46
C ARG A 65 -0.40 7.23 -6.62
N CYS A 66 -1.35 6.33 -6.43
CA CYS A 66 -1.15 4.90 -6.64
C CYS A 66 -0.83 4.57 -8.11
N VAL A 67 -1.55 5.20 -9.05
CA VAL A 67 -1.29 5.05 -10.49
C VAL A 67 0.13 5.49 -10.82
N GLU A 68 0.56 6.64 -10.30
CA GLU A 68 1.91 7.15 -10.51
C GLU A 68 2.98 6.18 -9.99
N LEU A 69 2.81 5.65 -8.77
CA LEU A 69 3.74 4.67 -8.18
C LEU A 69 3.87 3.40 -9.04
N VAL A 70 2.76 2.88 -9.54
CA VAL A 70 2.77 1.71 -10.43
C VAL A 70 3.41 2.04 -11.77
N GLN A 71 3.15 3.21 -12.34
CA GLN A 71 3.79 3.65 -13.59
C GLN A 71 5.30 3.78 -13.43
N GLN A 72 5.78 4.32 -12.31
CA GLN A 72 7.21 4.42 -12.01
C GLN A 72 7.87 3.03 -11.91
N LEU A 73 7.20 2.07 -11.26
CA LEU A 73 7.67 0.68 -11.20
C LEU A 73 7.81 0.08 -12.60
N LEU A 74 6.76 0.17 -13.42
CA LEU A 74 6.75 -0.38 -14.78
C LEU A 74 7.79 0.29 -15.69
N ALA A 75 7.99 1.60 -15.57
CA ALA A 75 9.00 2.32 -16.34
C ALA A 75 10.43 1.96 -15.90
N ALA A 76 10.66 1.77 -14.59
CA ALA A 76 11.94 1.31 -14.06
C ALA A 76 12.27 -0.11 -14.54
N ASP A 77 11.28 -1.01 -14.59
CA ASP A 77 11.45 -2.37 -15.11
C ASP A 77 11.69 -2.38 -16.63
N ALA A 78 10.95 -1.58 -17.40
CA ALA A 78 11.21 -1.43 -18.83
C ALA A 78 12.65 -0.92 -19.09
N SER A 79 13.13 0.00 -18.25
CA SER A 79 14.51 0.51 -18.32
C SER A 79 15.56 -0.54 -17.94
N ARG A 80 15.23 -1.50 -17.07
CA ARG A 80 16.10 -2.65 -16.76
C ARG A 80 16.20 -3.63 -17.93
N LEU A 81 15.10 -3.88 -18.64
CA LEU A 81 15.08 -4.83 -19.78
C LEU A 81 15.88 -4.33 -20.99
N VAL A 82 16.01 -3.01 -21.18
CA VAL A 82 16.74 -2.41 -22.31
C VAL A 82 18.27 -2.35 -22.07
N LYS A 83 18.73 -2.61 -20.85
CA LYS A 83 20.16 -2.54 -20.46
C LYS A 83 20.93 -3.85 -20.63
N PHE A 84 20.37 -4.87 -21.27
CA PHE A 84 21.02 -6.14 -21.57
C PHE A 84 21.13 -6.38 -23.08
#